data_AF-A0A1W9SSM5-F1
#
_entry.id   AF-A0A1W9SSM5-F1
#
_cell.length_a   1.000
_cell.length_b   1.000
_cell.length_c   1.000
_cell.angle_alpha   90.00
_cell.angle_beta   90.00
_cell.angle_gamma   90.00
#
_symmetry.space_group_name_H-M   'P 1'
#
loop_
_entity.id
_entity.type
_entity.pdbx_description
1 polymer ?
#
loop_
_entity_poly.entity_id
_entity_poly.type
_entity_poly.pdbx_seq_one_letter_code
_entity_poly.pdbx_strand_id
1 'polypeptide(L)'
;MKTFENKFYVDGGCKMNNDLISDKKINDDYYEIVKKVDNKKYNLSENNIFYSISSKLKFPQGSQGINVFKQKYKIIWRKQFAGLFHYSERNLLIYSNNYIGVFSNNKQEILYLFALLNSPITIHLLRNFFMLKDEKYGMFIAIRRLKDYFRIPKINASNKHIKLEIIEKVQELLNLENKTLSDFIDFENIMLQKFDKIEILENNLLLHKKQKIYNLEIKNNFELLKLKFQELKNTAFSLEELKNLEIIDFDKIKVLKNHIDNMVFALYFKIKIQTSEIKSMKIVKKLCKKNKYYEYIFLN
;
A
#
# COMPACT_ATOMS: atom_id res chain seq x y z
N MET A 1 0.09 -18.52 11.52
CA MET A 1 1.00 -18.51 10.35
C MET A 1 1.59 -19.89 9.97
N LYS A 2 1.15 -21.02 10.56
CA LYS A 2 1.70 -22.36 10.22
C LYS A 2 1.20 -22.97 8.89
N THR A 3 0.35 -22.28 8.13
CA THR A 3 -0.39 -22.85 6.97
C THR A 3 0.11 -22.41 5.60
N PHE A 4 1.22 -21.66 5.51
CA PHE A 4 1.80 -21.33 4.21
C PHE A 4 2.99 -22.25 3.94
N GLU A 5 2.87 -23.08 2.91
CA GLU A 5 3.93 -23.98 2.41
C GLU A 5 5.14 -23.19 1.85
N ASN A 6 5.02 -21.86 1.73
CA ASN A 6 6.10 -20.95 1.35
C ASN A 6 6.68 -20.24 2.58
N LYS A 7 8.01 -20.20 2.68
CA LYS A 7 8.76 -19.56 3.78
C LYS A 7 8.53 -18.05 3.80
N PHE A 8 7.53 -17.61 4.56
CA PHE A 8 7.44 -16.22 4.99
C PHE A 8 8.48 -15.95 6.07
N TYR A 9 9.16 -14.81 5.95
CA TYR A 9 9.98 -14.27 7.02
C TYR A 9 9.20 -13.18 7.73
N VAL A 10 9.34 -13.08 9.05
CA VAL A 10 8.72 -12.04 9.86
C VAL A 10 9.76 -11.49 10.83
N ASP A 11 10.14 -10.22 10.65
CA ASP A 11 11.24 -9.61 11.39
C ASP A 11 10.96 -8.13 11.72
N GLY A 12 11.61 -7.64 12.77
CA GLY A 12 11.49 -6.29 13.33
C GLY A 12 12.70 -5.40 13.07
N GLY A 13 13.65 -5.78 12.22
CA GLY A 13 14.69 -4.87 11.76
C GLY A 13 16.11 -5.19 12.20
N CYS A 14 17.02 -4.32 11.78
CA CYS A 14 18.45 -4.42 12.05
C CYS A 14 18.99 -3.15 12.77
N LYS A 15 20.19 -3.28 13.32
CA LYS A 15 21.01 -2.18 13.81
C LYS A 15 22.03 -1.80 12.72
N MET A 16 22.13 -0.52 12.45
CA MET A 16 22.98 0.08 11.42
C MET A 16 23.96 1.08 12.06
N ASN A 17 25.07 1.37 11.38
CA ASN A 17 25.89 2.52 11.73
C ASN A 17 25.24 3.81 11.19
N ASN A 18 24.84 4.73 12.06
CA ASN A 18 24.15 5.96 11.66
C ASN A 18 25.02 6.85 10.76
N ASP A 19 26.34 6.79 10.89
CA ASP A 19 27.27 7.61 10.10
C ASP A 19 27.30 7.21 8.62
N LEU A 20 26.78 6.03 8.28
CA LEU A 20 26.71 5.51 6.92
C LEU A 20 25.32 5.73 6.28
N ILE A 21 24.41 6.41 6.98
CA ILE A 21 23.10 6.76 6.45
C ILE A 21 23.23 8.01 5.57
N SER A 22 22.68 7.95 4.37
CA SER A 22 22.70 9.06 3.42
C SER A 22 21.29 9.49 3.01
N ASP A 23 21.13 10.77 2.69
CA ASP A 23 19.95 11.34 2.05
C ASP A 23 20.01 11.27 0.51
N LYS A 24 21.14 10.83 -0.04
CA LYS A 24 21.38 10.68 -1.48
C LYS A 24 21.57 9.22 -1.85
N LYS A 25 20.99 8.83 -2.99
CA LYS A 25 21.32 7.56 -3.64
C LYS A 25 22.70 7.71 -4.26
N ILE A 26 23.69 6.98 -3.74
CA ILE A 26 25.08 7.06 -4.21
C ILE A 26 25.27 6.16 -5.45
N ASN A 27 24.53 5.03 -5.52
CA ASN A 27 24.52 4.06 -6.62
C ASN A 27 23.23 3.20 -6.54
N ASP A 28 23.11 2.11 -7.31
CA ASP A 28 21.99 1.15 -7.23
C ASP A 28 22.10 0.13 -6.08
N ASP A 29 23.25 0.07 -5.39
CA ASP A 29 23.53 -0.86 -4.31
C ASP A 29 23.10 -0.29 -2.94
N TYR A 30 21.82 0.05 -2.82
CA TYR A 30 21.26 0.59 -1.58
C TYR A 30 20.03 -0.17 -1.10
N TYR A 31 19.84 -0.04 0.21
CA TYR A 31 18.56 -0.19 0.85
C TYR A 31 17.97 1.19 1.16
N GLU A 32 16.69 1.38 0.88
CA GLU A 32 15.90 2.46 1.46
C GLU A 32 15.57 2.12 2.92
N ILE A 33 15.74 3.07 3.83
CA ILE A 33 15.40 2.92 5.24
C ILE A 33 13.95 3.35 5.47
N VAL A 34 13.14 2.44 5.99
CA VAL A 34 11.76 2.76 6.41
C VAL A 34 11.78 3.69 7.62
N LYS A 35 11.32 4.92 7.45
CA LYS A 35 11.26 5.93 8.54
C LYS A 35 9.86 6.48 8.76
N LYS A 36 9.11 6.74 7.70
CA LYS A 36 7.73 7.25 7.74
C LYS A 36 6.82 6.39 6.88
N VAL A 37 5.56 6.32 7.29
CA VAL A 37 4.47 5.67 6.57
C VAL A 37 3.30 6.63 6.49
N ASP A 38 2.63 6.67 5.34
CA ASP A 38 1.39 7.39 5.16
C ASP A 38 0.20 6.44 5.37
N ASN A 39 -0.53 6.63 6.47
CA ASN A 39 -1.71 5.83 6.81
C ASN A 39 -2.92 6.07 5.87
N LYS A 40 -2.78 6.91 4.84
CA LYS A 40 -3.76 7.02 3.75
C LYS A 40 -3.47 6.11 2.57
N LYS A 41 -2.26 5.54 2.49
CA LYS A 41 -1.79 4.76 1.34
C LYS A 41 -1.53 3.29 1.70
N TYR A 42 -1.86 2.41 0.78
CA TYR A 42 -1.59 0.98 0.86
C TYR A 42 -0.18 0.65 0.42
N ASN A 43 0.39 1.35 -0.56
CA ASN A 43 1.81 1.31 -0.87
C ASN A 43 2.62 2.06 0.20
N LEU A 44 3.82 1.57 0.45
CA LEU A 44 4.76 2.23 1.33
C LEU A 44 5.27 3.53 0.68
N SER A 45 5.06 4.65 1.36
CA SER A 45 5.61 5.95 0.96
C SER A 45 7.13 5.88 0.79
N GLU A 46 7.66 6.62 -0.18
CA GLU A 46 9.11 6.72 -0.38
C GLU A 46 9.79 7.39 0.81
N ASN A 47 10.95 6.86 1.19
CA ASN A 47 11.83 7.43 2.18
C ASN A 47 13.14 7.81 1.49
N ASN A 48 13.50 9.09 1.53
CA ASN A 48 14.74 9.59 0.93
C ASN A 48 15.93 9.41 1.87
N ILE A 49 16.08 8.19 2.41
CA ILE A 49 17.13 7.84 3.35
C ILE A 49 17.61 6.45 3.00
N PHE A 50 18.92 6.31 2.80
CA PHE A 50 19.52 5.16 2.17
C PHE A 50 20.68 4.60 3.01
N TYR A 51 20.93 3.31 2.84
CA TYR A 51 22.03 2.57 3.44
C TYR A 51 22.67 1.66 2.41
N SER A 52 23.99 1.68 2.29
CA SER A 52 24.69 0.84 1.32
C SER A 52 24.54 -0.65 1.63
N ILE A 53 24.34 -1.48 0.61
CA ILE A 53 24.23 -2.94 0.74
C ILE A 53 25.54 -3.57 1.23
N SER A 54 26.69 -2.98 0.89
CA SER A 54 28.00 -3.48 1.32
C SER A 54 28.33 -3.14 2.78
N SER A 55 27.55 -2.27 3.41
CA SER A 55 27.76 -1.85 4.79
C SER A 55 27.35 -2.93 5.79
N LYS A 56 28.09 -3.03 6.90
CA LYS A 56 27.87 -4.08 7.91
C LYS A 56 26.57 -3.86 8.69
N LEU A 57 25.69 -4.85 8.65
CA LEU A 57 24.44 -4.89 9.43
C LEU A 57 24.61 -5.77 10.67
N LYS A 58 24.06 -5.32 11.81
CA LYS A 58 23.96 -6.11 13.04
C LYS A 58 22.51 -6.49 13.30
N PHE A 59 22.26 -7.75 13.62
CA PHE A 59 20.90 -8.25 13.85
C PHE A 59 20.66 -8.51 15.34
N PRO A 60 19.51 -8.08 15.91
CA PRO A 60 19.13 -8.44 17.26
C PRO A 60 18.94 -9.96 17.44
N GLN A 61 19.04 -10.42 18.69
CA GLN A 61 18.75 -11.82 19.03
C GLN A 61 17.32 -12.19 18.63
N GLY A 62 17.15 -13.32 17.94
CA GLY A 62 15.86 -13.78 17.42
C GLY A 62 15.47 -13.22 16.04
N SER A 63 16.29 -12.36 15.44
CA SER A 63 16.16 -11.98 14.04
C SER A 63 16.47 -13.16 13.12
N GLN A 64 15.80 -13.22 11.96
CA GLN A 64 16.06 -14.18 10.91
C GLN A 64 17.18 -13.71 9.96
N GLY A 65 17.85 -12.60 10.28
CA GLY A 65 19.07 -12.11 9.64
C GLY A 65 18.86 -11.45 8.27
N ILE A 66 19.95 -11.30 7.52
CA ILE A 66 19.95 -10.56 6.25
C ILE A 66 19.02 -11.16 5.19
N ASN A 67 18.76 -12.47 5.24
CA ASN A 67 17.94 -13.17 4.25
C ASN A 67 16.50 -12.64 4.19
N VAL A 68 16.00 -12.04 5.27
CA VAL A 68 14.70 -11.36 5.33
C VAL A 68 14.65 -10.18 4.37
N PHE A 69 15.70 -9.35 4.37
CA PHE A 69 15.75 -8.11 3.59
C PHE A 69 16.08 -8.35 2.12
N LYS A 70 16.59 -9.56 1.78
CA LYS A 70 16.77 -10.02 0.39
C LYS A 70 15.47 -10.42 -0.31
N GLN A 71 14.36 -10.55 0.41
CA GLN A 71 13.09 -10.92 -0.21
C GLN A 71 12.50 -9.73 -0.98
N LYS A 72 11.93 -9.97 -2.17
CA LYS A 72 11.39 -8.89 -3.02
C LYS A 72 10.15 -8.24 -2.42
N TYR A 73 9.12 -9.03 -2.07
CA TYR A 73 7.81 -8.52 -1.68
C TYR A 73 7.67 -8.43 -0.16
N LYS A 74 7.13 -7.30 0.31
CA LYS A 74 7.13 -6.94 1.73
C LYS A 74 5.78 -6.35 2.14
N ILE A 75 5.35 -6.69 3.33
CA ILE A 75 4.26 -6.01 4.05
C ILE A 75 4.87 -5.39 5.29
N ILE A 76 4.80 -4.08 5.46
CA ILE A 76 5.43 -3.33 6.55
C ILE A 76 4.38 -2.60 7.36
N TRP A 77 4.53 -2.55 8.68
CA TRP A 77 3.68 -1.73 9.56
C TRP A 77 4.49 -1.20 10.75
N ARG A 78 3.96 -0.16 11.40
CA ARG A 78 4.51 0.33 12.68
C ARG A 78 4.16 -0.64 13.80
N LYS A 79 5.12 -0.96 14.66
CA LYS A 79 4.88 -1.78 15.85
C LYS A 79 3.94 -1.09 16.84
N GLN A 80 4.14 0.21 17.04
CA GLN A 80 3.33 1.08 17.89
C GLN A 80 2.55 2.05 17.02
N PHE A 81 1.33 2.39 17.43
CA PHE A 81 0.46 3.28 16.69
C PHE A 81 0.20 2.81 15.24
N ALA A 82 0.02 1.49 15.08
CA ALA A 82 -0.23 0.88 13.79
C ALA A 82 -1.59 1.33 13.24
N GLY A 83 -1.61 1.88 12.02
CA GLY A 83 -2.82 2.28 11.30
C GLY A 83 -3.16 1.29 10.20
N LEU A 84 -2.31 1.24 9.18
CA LEU A 84 -2.41 0.31 8.04
C LEU A 84 -1.20 -0.62 7.98
N PHE A 85 -1.36 -1.72 7.22
CA PHE A 85 -0.26 -2.51 6.71
C PHE A 85 0.05 -2.04 5.29
N HIS A 86 1.33 -1.82 4.98
CA HIS A 86 1.78 -1.22 3.73
C HIS A 86 2.52 -2.24 2.85
N TYR A 87 2.33 -2.19 1.55
CA TYR A 87 3.00 -3.03 0.57
C TYR A 87 4.24 -2.35 -0.01
N SER A 88 5.29 -3.11 -0.29
CA SER A 88 6.42 -2.63 -1.08
C SER A 88 7.15 -3.77 -1.79
N GLU A 89 7.70 -3.45 -2.97
CA GLU A 89 8.65 -4.30 -3.69
C GLU A 89 10.10 -3.75 -3.62
N ARG A 90 10.30 -2.56 -3.02
CA ARG A 90 11.59 -1.86 -3.01
C ARG A 90 12.61 -2.57 -2.11
N ASN A 91 13.90 -2.33 -2.32
CA ASN A 91 14.96 -2.82 -1.42
C ASN A 91 14.90 -2.03 -0.12
N LEU A 92 14.30 -2.61 0.92
CA LEU A 92 14.04 -1.91 2.19
C LEU A 92 14.86 -2.49 3.33
N LEU A 93 15.32 -1.62 4.22
CA LEU A 93 15.73 -1.96 5.57
C LEU A 93 14.77 -1.36 6.59
N ILE A 94 14.49 -2.15 7.61
CA ILE A 94 13.83 -1.67 8.81
C ILE A 94 14.92 -1.35 9.82
N TYR A 95 15.03 -0.06 10.17
CA TYR A 95 15.90 0.40 11.23
C TYR A 95 15.19 0.30 12.57
N SER A 96 15.80 -0.42 13.52
CA SER A 96 15.25 -0.65 14.87
C SER A 96 13.88 -1.35 14.88
N ASN A 97 13.38 -1.69 16.07
CA ASN A 97 12.11 -2.43 16.25
C ASN A 97 10.85 -1.54 16.21
N ASN A 98 10.93 -0.40 15.52
CA ASN A 98 9.81 0.54 15.36
C ASN A 98 8.85 0.10 14.25
N TYR A 99 9.38 -0.56 13.23
CA TYR A 99 8.60 -1.19 12.17
C TYR A 99 8.82 -2.70 12.23
N ILE A 100 7.85 -3.43 11.69
CA ILE A 100 7.89 -4.88 11.55
C ILE A 100 7.43 -5.18 10.13
N GLY A 101 7.92 -6.28 9.57
CA GLY A 101 7.46 -6.72 8.27
C GLY A 101 7.23 -8.22 8.13
N VAL A 102 6.43 -8.57 7.12
CA VAL A 102 6.36 -9.91 6.53
C VAL A 102 7.00 -9.85 5.15
N PHE A 103 7.85 -10.82 4.84
CA PHE A 103 8.70 -10.81 3.66
C PHE A 103 8.65 -12.15 2.93
N SER A 104 8.58 -12.13 1.60
CA SER A 104 8.63 -13.33 0.76
C SER A 104 8.99 -12.99 -0.69
N ASN A 105 9.50 -13.99 -1.42
CA ASN A 105 9.60 -13.94 -2.88
C ASN A 105 8.32 -14.41 -3.59
N ASN A 106 7.30 -14.89 -2.86
CA ASN A 106 6.01 -15.23 -3.45
C ASN A 106 5.07 -14.01 -3.42
N LYS A 107 4.94 -13.34 -4.58
CA LYS A 107 4.07 -12.16 -4.74
C LYS A 107 2.62 -12.48 -4.41
N GLN A 108 2.08 -13.55 -4.97
CA GLN A 108 0.66 -13.90 -4.84
C GLN A 108 0.27 -14.13 -3.38
N GLU A 109 1.11 -14.85 -2.63
CA GLU A 109 0.85 -15.09 -1.20
C GLU A 109 1.01 -13.82 -0.36
N ILE A 110 1.94 -12.91 -0.71
CA ILE A 110 2.06 -11.60 -0.06
C ILE A 110 0.82 -10.75 -0.33
N LEU A 111 0.34 -10.65 -1.57
CA LEU A 111 -0.86 -9.86 -1.90
C LEU A 111 -2.11 -10.43 -1.22
N TYR A 112 -2.23 -11.75 -1.15
CA TYR A 112 -3.32 -12.38 -0.41
C TYR A 112 -3.24 -12.07 1.09
N LEU A 113 -2.07 -12.27 1.70
CA LEU A 113 -1.84 -11.97 3.11
C LEU A 113 -2.09 -10.48 3.42
N PHE A 114 -1.68 -9.59 2.51
CA PHE A 114 -1.91 -8.15 2.59
C PHE A 114 -3.40 -7.81 2.66
N ALA A 115 -4.22 -8.41 1.78
CA ALA A 115 -5.68 -8.25 1.82
C ALA A 115 -6.27 -8.71 3.15
N LEU A 116 -5.82 -9.85 3.67
CA LEU A 116 -6.29 -10.36 4.95
C LEU A 116 -5.91 -9.43 6.12
N LEU A 117 -4.66 -8.95 6.15
CA LEU A 117 -4.16 -8.06 7.21
C LEU A 117 -4.88 -6.71 7.25
N ASN A 118 -5.15 -6.14 6.08
CA ASN A 118 -5.90 -4.88 5.95
C ASN A 118 -7.42 -5.06 5.94
N SER A 119 -7.94 -6.27 6.20
CA SER A 119 -9.39 -6.50 6.23
C SER A 119 -10.04 -5.96 7.51
N PRO A 120 -11.30 -5.49 7.44
CA PRO A 120 -12.07 -5.07 8.62
C PRO A 120 -12.10 -6.13 9.72
N ILE A 121 -12.15 -7.42 9.36
CA ILE A 121 -12.10 -8.54 10.33
C ILE A 121 -10.82 -8.46 11.15
N THR A 122 -9.68 -8.33 10.49
CA THR A 122 -8.38 -8.33 11.17
C THR A 122 -8.20 -7.04 11.96
N ILE A 123 -8.55 -5.88 11.38
CA ILE A 123 -8.47 -4.60 12.09
C ILE A 123 -9.37 -4.59 13.33
N HIS A 124 -10.59 -5.12 13.23
CA HIS A 124 -11.52 -5.22 14.37
C HIS A 124 -10.95 -6.09 15.49
N LEU A 125 -10.42 -7.27 15.16
CA LEU A 125 -9.77 -8.15 16.14
C LEU A 125 -8.57 -7.46 16.80
N LEU A 126 -7.69 -6.85 16.01
CA LEU A 126 -6.50 -6.18 16.52
C LEU A 126 -6.85 -5.00 17.43
N ARG A 127 -7.89 -4.22 17.10
CA ARG A 127 -8.36 -3.12 17.95
C ARG A 127 -8.87 -3.64 19.29
N ASN A 128 -9.74 -4.65 19.28
CA ASN A 128 -10.32 -5.16 20.52
C ASN A 128 -9.29 -5.75 21.49
N PHE A 129 -8.21 -6.37 20.97
CA PHE A 129 -7.20 -6.99 21.83
C PHE A 129 -6.00 -6.08 22.14
N PHE A 130 -5.68 -5.10 21.29
CA PHE A 130 -4.38 -4.43 21.31
C PHE A 130 -4.40 -2.90 21.26
N MET A 131 -5.57 -2.29 21.45
CA MET A 131 -5.65 -0.84 21.72
C MET A 131 -4.94 -0.51 23.03
N LEU A 132 -4.13 0.55 23.00
CA LEU A 132 -3.48 1.11 24.19
C LEU A 132 -4.54 1.92 24.94
N LYS A 133 -4.85 1.52 26.18
CA LYS A 133 -5.99 2.06 26.96
C LYS A 133 -5.87 3.55 27.28
N ASP A 134 -4.64 4.08 27.37
CA ASP A 134 -4.37 5.42 27.90
C ASP A 134 -3.83 6.42 26.86
N GLU A 135 -3.55 6.00 25.62
CA GLU A 135 -3.00 6.88 24.58
C GLU A 135 -3.96 7.02 23.40
N LYS A 136 -4.35 8.26 23.13
CA LYS A 136 -5.41 8.64 22.19
C LYS A 136 -5.28 8.13 20.75
N TYR A 137 -4.20 7.47 20.30
CA TYR A 137 -4.11 7.01 18.90
C TYR A 137 -3.20 5.78 18.69
N GLY A 138 -3.78 4.58 18.65
CA GLY A 138 -3.29 3.47 17.80
C GLY A 138 -3.00 2.13 18.48
N MET A 139 -2.74 1.09 17.67
CA MET A 139 -2.58 -0.30 18.13
C MET A 139 -1.11 -0.68 18.36
N PHE A 140 -0.86 -1.56 19.34
CA PHE A 140 0.44 -2.21 19.51
C PHE A 140 0.43 -3.61 18.85
N ILE A 141 1.03 -3.72 17.66
CA ILE A 141 1.05 -4.94 16.85
C ILE A 141 2.47 -5.50 16.78
N ALA A 142 2.81 -6.35 17.75
CA ALA A 142 4.04 -7.14 17.72
C ALA A 142 3.85 -8.47 16.96
N ILE A 143 4.97 -9.03 16.45
CA ILE A 143 4.97 -10.32 15.72
C ILE A 143 4.23 -11.42 16.46
N ARG A 144 4.48 -11.57 17.78
CA ARG A 144 3.84 -12.59 18.61
C ARG A 144 2.31 -12.46 18.60
N ARG A 145 1.81 -11.24 18.77
CA ARG A 145 0.37 -10.94 18.74
C ARG A 145 -0.26 -11.29 17.40
N LEU A 146 0.42 -10.94 16.30
CA LEU A 146 -0.04 -11.33 14.96
C LEU A 146 -0.13 -12.85 14.84
N LYS A 147 0.91 -13.59 15.27
CA LYS A 147 0.93 -15.06 15.19
C LYS A 147 -0.19 -15.71 16.01
N ASP A 148 -0.51 -15.15 17.17
CA ASP A 148 -1.47 -15.73 18.11
C ASP A 148 -2.94 -15.49 17.71
N TYR A 149 -3.25 -14.35 17.09
CA TYR A 149 -4.65 -13.92 16.85
C TYR A 149 -5.03 -13.83 15.38
N PHE A 150 -4.07 -13.63 14.48
CA PHE A 150 -4.37 -13.63 13.05
C PHE A 150 -4.68 -15.06 12.58
N ARG A 151 -5.78 -15.21 11.85
CA ARG A 151 -6.25 -16.48 11.30
C ARG A 151 -6.29 -16.37 9.79
N ILE A 152 -5.76 -17.37 9.10
CA ILE A 152 -5.76 -17.39 7.63
C ILE A 152 -6.88 -18.36 7.21
N PRO A 153 -7.85 -17.93 6.39
CA PRO A 153 -8.89 -18.83 5.88
C PRO A 153 -8.26 -20.02 5.14
N LYS A 154 -8.81 -21.23 5.38
CA LYS A 154 -8.36 -22.43 4.67
C LYS A 154 -8.85 -22.37 3.22
N ILE A 155 -7.91 -22.46 2.29
CA ILE A 155 -8.20 -22.50 0.85
C ILE A 155 -8.34 -23.95 0.40
N ASN A 156 -9.38 -24.21 -0.41
CA ASN A 156 -9.68 -25.49 -1.02
C ASN A 156 -10.21 -25.26 -2.45
N ALA A 157 -10.53 -26.34 -3.17
CA ALA A 157 -11.02 -26.24 -4.55
C ALA A 157 -12.26 -25.34 -4.69
N SER A 158 -13.16 -25.34 -3.71
CA SER A 158 -14.43 -24.58 -3.79
C SER A 158 -14.32 -23.07 -3.53
N ASN A 159 -13.19 -22.58 -2.99
CA ASN A 159 -13.01 -21.16 -2.68
C ASN A 159 -11.70 -20.57 -3.24
N LYS A 160 -10.93 -21.37 -4.00
CA LYS A 160 -9.67 -20.95 -4.63
C LYS A 160 -9.87 -19.74 -5.56
N HIS A 161 -10.97 -19.70 -6.31
CA HIS A 161 -11.30 -18.57 -7.18
C HIS A 161 -11.47 -17.27 -6.40
N ILE A 162 -11.97 -17.32 -5.16
CA ILE A 162 -12.09 -16.13 -4.31
C ILE A 162 -10.72 -15.59 -3.92
N LYS A 163 -9.78 -16.45 -3.55
CA LYS A 163 -8.40 -16.03 -3.27
C LYS A 163 -7.74 -15.41 -4.50
N LEU A 164 -7.91 -16.00 -5.68
CA LEU A 164 -7.32 -15.48 -6.92
C LEU A 164 -7.88 -14.10 -7.28
N GLU A 165 -9.20 -13.91 -7.14
CA GLU A 165 -9.84 -12.62 -7.38
C GLU A 165 -9.37 -11.56 -6.38
N ILE A 166 -9.24 -11.91 -5.10
CA ILE A 166 -8.67 -10.99 -4.09
C ILE A 166 -7.27 -10.54 -4.50
N ILE A 167 -6.41 -11.46 -4.96
CA ILE A 167 -5.04 -11.12 -5.38
C ILE A 167 -5.06 -10.16 -6.58
N GLU A 168 -5.90 -10.44 -7.59
CA GLU A 168 -6.07 -9.57 -8.77
C GLU A 168 -6.51 -8.16 -8.36
N LYS A 169 -7.54 -8.07 -7.51
CA LYS A 169 -8.11 -6.80 -7.06
C LYS A 169 -7.17 -6.02 -6.14
N VAL A 170 -6.38 -6.70 -5.31
CA VAL A 170 -5.31 -6.04 -4.53
C VAL A 170 -4.23 -5.46 -5.45
N GLN A 171 -3.84 -6.18 -6.50
CA GLN A 171 -2.87 -5.66 -7.47
C GLN A 171 -3.42 -4.41 -8.18
N GLU A 172 -4.69 -4.45 -8.60
CA GLU A 172 -5.38 -3.29 -9.18
C GLU A 172 -5.39 -2.10 -8.20
N LEU A 173 -5.71 -2.35 -6.94
CA LEU A 173 -5.74 -1.32 -5.89
C LEU A 173 -4.38 -0.66 -5.69
N LEU A 174 -3.30 -1.45 -5.60
CA LEU A 174 -1.94 -0.93 -5.44
C LEU A 174 -1.48 -0.16 -6.68
N ASN A 175 -1.92 -0.55 -7.89
CA ASN A 175 -1.59 0.15 -9.12
C ASN A 175 -2.26 1.53 -9.21
N LEU A 176 -3.45 1.71 -8.61
CA LEU A 176 -4.14 3.00 -8.59
C LEU A 176 -3.38 4.07 -7.79
N GLU A 177 -2.61 3.67 -6.79
CA GLU A 177 -1.80 4.60 -5.98
C GLU A 177 -0.47 4.99 -6.64
N ASN A 178 -0.03 4.23 -7.65
CA ASN A 178 1.23 4.50 -8.37
C ASN A 178 1.01 5.36 -9.62
N LYS A 179 -0.20 5.86 -9.84
CA LYS A 179 -0.53 6.69 -11.00
C LYS A 179 0.05 8.09 -10.87
N THR A 180 0.64 8.59 -11.94
CA THR A 180 1.15 9.95 -12.04
C THR A 180 0.38 10.74 -13.08
N LEU A 181 0.60 12.05 -13.14
CA LEU A 181 -0.04 12.91 -14.14
C LEU A 181 0.26 12.47 -15.58
N SER A 182 1.44 11.87 -15.82
CA SER A 182 1.80 11.31 -17.13
C SER A 182 0.92 10.14 -17.57
N ASP A 183 0.25 9.46 -16.64
CA ASP A 183 -0.75 8.44 -16.99
C ASP A 183 -2.03 9.05 -17.58
N PHE A 184 -2.28 10.34 -17.37
CA PHE A 184 -3.50 11.03 -17.79
C PHE A 184 -3.26 12.04 -18.90
N ILE A 185 -2.03 12.53 -19.05
CA ILE A 185 -1.65 13.61 -19.96
C ILE A 185 -0.39 13.22 -20.71
N ASP A 186 -0.37 13.50 -22.00
CA ASP A 186 0.81 13.30 -22.85
C ASP A 186 1.71 14.53 -22.82
N PHE A 187 2.97 14.34 -22.42
CA PHE A 187 3.97 15.41 -22.35
C PHE A 187 5.05 15.28 -23.45
N GLU A 188 4.92 14.36 -24.40
CA GLU A 188 5.98 14.07 -25.40
C GLU A 188 6.38 15.30 -26.21
N ASN A 189 5.43 16.17 -26.54
CA ASN A 189 5.67 17.37 -27.35
C ASN A 189 6.16 18.58 -26.55
N ILE A 190 6.42 18.43 -25.25
CA ILE A 190 6.82 19.53 -24.38
C ILE A 190 8.33 19.53 -24.15
N MET A 191 9.01 20.47 -24.80
CA MET A 191 10.48 20.63 -24.70
C MET A 191 10.91 21.53 -23.53
N LEU A 192 10.00 22.35 -23.00
CA LEU A 192 10.30 23.28 -21.91
C LEU A 192 10.38 22.58 -20.56
N GLN A 193 11.39 22.96 -19.77
CA GLN A 193 11.66 22.33 -18.47
C GLN A 193 10.97 23.00 -17.29
N LYS A 194 10.48 24.24 -17.42
CA LYS A 194 9.88 25.00 -16.30
C LYS A 194 8.71 25.86 -16.76
N PHE A 195 7.65 25.87 -15.96
CA PHE A 195 6.41 26.61 -16.15
C PHE A 195 6.15 27.53 -14.97
N ASP A 196 5.60 28.70 -15.24
CA ASP A 196 5.37 29.74 -14.23
C ASP A 196 4.00 29.56 -13.57
N LYS A 197 3.03 29.01 -14.31
CA LYS A 197 1.66 28.77 -13.85
C LYS A 197 1.07 27.55 -14.55
N ILE A 198 0.13 26.91 -13.87
CA ILE A 198 -0.65 25.79 -14.38
C ILE A 198 -2.12 26.08 -14.14
N GLU A 199 -2.95 25.78 -15.11
CA GLU A 199 -4.40 25.89 -15.00
C GLU A 199 -5.07 24.67 -15.61
N ILE A 200 -6.23 24.33 -15.08
CA ILE A 200 -7.13 23.35 -15.69
C ILE A 200 -8.33 24.09 -16.25
N LEU A 201 -8.57 23.96 -17.54
CA LEU A 201 -9.71 24.54 -18.24
C LEU A 201 -10.38 23.50 -19.12
N GLU A 202 -11.69 23.31 -18.95
CA GLU A 202 -12.52 22.35 -19.69
C GLU A 202 -12.05 20.89 -19.61
N ASN A 203 -11.23 20.42 -20.54
CA ASN A 203 -10.64 19.07 -20.56
C ASN A 203 -9.11 19.14 -20.77
N ASN A 204 -8.52 20.28 -20.46
CA ASN A 204 -7.15 20.58 -20.80
C ASN A 204 -6.36 21.04 -19.58
N LEU A 205 -5.09 20.65 -19.55
CA LEU A 205 -4.07 21.23 -18.69
C LEU A 205 -3.33 22.31 -19.48
N LEU A 206 -3.39 23.54 -18.99
CA LEU A 206 -2.69 24.69 -19.57
C LEU A 206 -1.41 24.95 -18.79
N LEU A 207 -0.27 24.88 -19.47
CA LEU A 207 1.03 25.21 -18.91
C LEU A 207 1.46 26.59 -19.42
N HIS A 208 1.68 27.53 -18.51
CA HIS A 208 2.07 28.90 -18.86
C HIS A 208 3.57 29.11 -18.69
N LYS A 209 4.20 29.72 -19.69
CA LYS A 209 5.58 30.20 -19.61
C LYS A 209 5.70 31.58 -20.24
N LYS A 210 5.93 32.61 -19.41
CA LYS A 210 5.85 34.01 -19.84
C LYS A 210 4.50 34.29 -20.54
N GLN A 211 4.52 34.58 -21.84
CA GLN A 211 3.34 34.83 -22.67
C GLN A 211 2.88 33.60 -23.47
N LYS A 212 3.61 32.48 -23.41
CA LYS A 212 3.25 31.25 -24.13
C LYS A 212 2.38 30.34 -23.26
N ILE A 213 1.38 29.73 -23.88
CA ILE A 213 0.48 28.74 -23.28
C ILE A 213 0.63 27.44 -24.06
N TYR A 214 0.86 26.35 -23.35
CA TYR A 214 0.87 24.99 -23.90
C TYR A 214 -0.39 24.29 -23.44
N ASN A 215 -1.15 23.78 -24.39
CA ASN A 215 -2.42 23.10 -24.14
C ASN A 215 -2.21 21.59 -24.26
N LEU A 216 -2.55 20.86 -23.20
CA LEU A 216 -2.43 19.41 -23.13
C LEU A 216 -3.78 18.77 -22.80
N GLU A 217 -4.24 17.87 -23.67
CA GLU A 217 -5.50 17.16 -23.48
C GLU A 217 -5.42 16.14 -22.33
N ILE A 218 -6.46 16.14 -21.49
CA ILE A 218 -6.63 15.19 -20.40
C ILE A 218 -7.40 13.99 -20.93
N LYS A 219 -6.76 12.82 -20.97
CA LYS A 219 -7.34 11.60 -21.56
C LYS A 219 -8.57 11.09 -20.80
N ASN A 220 -8.60 11.23 -19.46
CA ASN A 220 -9.67 10.76 -18.57
C ASN A 220 -9.58 11.41 -17.17
N ASN A 221 -10.63 11.24 -16.35
CA ASN A 221 -10.66 11.62 -14.92
C ASN A 221 -10.41 13.12 -14.66
N PHE A 222 -10.99 13.99 -15.48
CA PHE A 222 -10.89 15.44 -15.36
C PHE A 222 -11.16 15.97 -13.95
N GLU A 223 -12.27 15.56 -13.32
CA GLU A 223 -12.67 16.03 -11.99
C GLU A 223 -11.62 15.70 -10.91
N LEU A 224 -10.97 14.53 -11.00
CA LEU A 224 -9.90 14.14 -10.09
C LEU A 224 -8.70 15.08 -10.23
N LEU A 225 -8.29 15.39 -11.46
CA LEU A 225 -7.18 16.31 -11.72
C LEU A 225 -7.55 17.73 -11.27
N LYS A 226 -8.76 18.19 -11.58
CA LYS A 226 -9.24 19.52 -11.17
C LYS A 226 -9.13 19.73 -9.65
N LEU A 227 -9.60 18.76 -8.86
CA LEU A 227 -9.45 18.80 -7.39
C LEU A 227 -7.99 18.82 -6.97
N LYS A 228 -7.15 17.97 -7.57
CA LYS A 228 -5.71 17.91 -7.26
C LYS A 228 -5.01 19.24 -7.50
N PHE A 229 -5.30 19.92 -8.61
CA PHE A 229 -4.66 21.19 -8.94
C PHE A 229 -5.23 22.39 -8.17
N GLN A 230 -6.46 22.31 -7.63
CA GLN A 230 -6.95 23.30 -6.67
C GLN A 230 -6.17 23.30 -5.36
N GLU A 231 -5.64 22.14 -4.94
CA GLU A 231 -4.79 22.03 -3.74
C GLU A 231 -3.36 22.56 -3.99
N LEU A 232 -2.88 22.49 -5.23
CA LEU A 232 -1.57 22.97 -5.64
C LEU A 232 -1.63 24.50 -5.82
N LYS A 233 -1.17 25.25 -4.82
CA LYS A 233 -1.03 26.71 -4.91
C LYS A 233 -0.20 27.10 -6.14
N ASN A 234 -0.50 28.26 -6.75
CA ASN A 234 0.22 28.83 -7.91
C ASN A 234 1.73 28.98 -7.63
N THR A 235 2.49 27.93 -7.91
CA THR A 235 3.95 27.91 -7.84
C THR A 235 4.51 27.56 -9.21
N ALA A 236 5.74 27.95 -9.47
CA ALA A 236 6.46 27.46 -10.64
C ALA A 236 6.68 25.95 -10.51
N PHE A 237 6.53 25.21 -11.61
CA PHE A 237 6.75 23.77 -11.67
C PHE A 237 7.74 23.45 -12.77
N SER A 238 8.58 22.46 -12.53
CA SER A 238 9.35 21.81 -13.59
C SER A 238 8.50 20.77 -14.33
N LEU A 239 8.88 20.47 -15.57
CA LEU A 239 8.26 19.40 -16.35
C LEU A 239 8.36 18.05 -15.63
N GLU A 240 9.51 17.79 -15.00
CA GLU A 240 9.76 16.54 -14.28
C GLU A 240 8.89 16.40 -13.03
N GLU A 241 8.70 17.49 -12.27
CA GLU A 241 7.78 17.51 -11.13
C GLU A 241 6.34 17.23 -11.58
N LEU A 242 5.94 17.75 -12.75
CA LEU A 242 4.61 17.49 -13.29
C LEU A 242 4.44 16.07 -13.76
N LYS A 243 5.40 15.55 -14.54
CA LYS A 243 5.35 14.18 -15.04
C LYS A 243 5.22 13.15 -13.92
N ASN A 244 5.89 13.42 -12.80
CA ASN A 244 5.91 12.55 -11.62
C ASN A 244 4.90 12.95 -10.55
N LEU A 245 4.05 13.95 -10.80
CA LEU A 245 3.03 14.38 -9.85
C LEU A 245 2.05 13.24 -9.61
N GLU A 246 1.97 12.78 -8.37
CA GLU A 246 1.12 11.66 -7.98
C GLU A 246 -0.38 12.02 -8.03
N ILE A 247 -1.15 11.18 -8.72
CA ILE A 247 -2.60 11.32 -8.91
C ILE A 247 -3.29 10.06 -8.37
N ILE A 248 -3.88 10.15 -7.17
CA ILE A 248 -4.55 9.03 -6.51
C ILE A 248 -6.06 9.23 -6.48
N ASP A 249 -6.79 8.27 -7.05
CA ASP A 249 -8.25 8.19 -6.97
C ASP A 249 -8.68 7.42 -5.70
N PHE A 250 -8.80 8.14 -4.59
CA PHE A 250 -9.18 7.55 -3.30
C PHE A 250 -10.60 6.97 -3.30
N ASP A 251 -11.52 7.50 -4.10
CA ASP A 251 -12.89 7.00 -4.18
C ASP A 251 -12.94 5.65 -4.90
N LYS A 252 -12.21 5.51 -6.01
CA LYS A 252 -12.06 4.23 -6.70
C LYS A 252 -11.36 3.20 -5.84
N ILE A 253 -10.30 3.59 -5.11
CA ILE A 253 -9.63 2.73 -4.13
C ILE A 253 -10.62 2.25 -3.07
N LYS A 254 -11.46 3.14 -2.53
CA LYS A 254 -12.47 2.80 -1.51
C LYS A 254 -13.49 1.79 -2.03
N VAL A 255 -13.99 1.97 -3.26
CA VAL A 255 -14.92 1.01 -3.90
C VAL A 255 -14.26 -0.36 -4.06
N LEU A 256 -13.06 -0.39 -4.60
CA LEU A 256 -12.30 -1.62 -4.84
C LEU A 256 -11.95 -2.34 -3.53
N LYS A 257 -11.50 -1.59 -2.52
CA LYS A 257 -11.22 -2.10 -1.18
C LYS A 257 -12.45 -2.73 -0.54
N ASN A 258 -13.61 -2.07 -0.63
CA ASN A 258 -14.85 -2.63 -0.11
C ASN A 258 -15.19 -3.96 -0.78
N HIS A 259 -14.95 -4.12 -2.09
CA HIS A 259 -15.15 -5.40 -2.77
C HIS A 259 -14.20 -6.48 -2.21
N ILE A 260 -12.91 -6.18 -2.13
CA ILE A 260 -11.90 -7.07 -1.53
C ILE A 260 -12.32 -7.51 -0.13
N ASP A 261 -12.77 -6.58 0.71
CA ASP A 261 -13.16 -6.88 2.09
C ASP A 261 -14.37 -7.81 2.19
N ASN A 262 -15.34 -7.65 1.30
CA ASN A 262 -16.48 -8.57 1.26
C ASN A 262 -16.05 -9.98 0.82
N MET A 263 -15.09 -10.11 -0.11
CA MET A 263 -14.54 -11.42 -0.49
C MET A 263 -13.72 -12.05 0.62
N VAL A 264 -12.91 -11.26 1.34
CA VAL A 264 -12.19 -11.72 2.53
C VAL A 264 -13.18 -12.20 3.59
N PHE A 265 -14.24 -11.43 3.84
CA PHE A 265 -15.31 -11.84 4.76
C PHE A 265 -15.94 -13.17 4.36
N ALA A 266 -16.25 -13.33 3.07
CA ALA A 266 -16.78 -14.59 2.55
C ALA A 266 -15.87 -15.79 2.82
N LEU A 267 -14.55 -15.61 2.71
CA LEU A 267 -13.58 -16.66 3.05
C LEU A 267 -13.59 -17.03 4.53
N TYR A 268 -13.60 -16.06 5.44
CA TYR A 268 -13.63 -16.32 6.89
C TYR A 268 -14.91 -17.04 7.33
N PHE A 269 -16.05 -16.64 6.78
CA PHE A 269 -17.37 -17.17 7.15
C PHE A 269 -17.89 -18.26 6.22
N LYS A 270 -17.04 -18.76 5.31
CA LYS A 270 -17.35 -19.84 4.35
C LYS A 270 -18.63 -19.57 3.54
N ILE A 271 -18.84 -18.32 3.16
CA ILE A 271 -19.96 -17.93 2.31
C ILE A 271 -19.67 -18.39 0.88
N LYS A 272 -20.61 -19.13 0.29
CA LYS A 272 -20.50 -19.60 -1.09
C LYS A 272 -20.72 -18.42 -2.04
N ILE A 273 -19.75 -18.20 -2.94
CA ILE A 273 -19.81 -17.22 -4.04
C ILE A 273 -19.46 -17.99 -5.31
N GLN A 274 -20.31 -17.94 -6.32
CA GLN A 274 -20.01 -18.57 -7.61
C GLN A 274 -18.98 -17.74 -8.40
N THR A 275 -18.23 -18.39 -9.29
CA THR A 275 -17.24 -17.71 -10.13
C THR A 275 -17.86 -16.61 -11.01
N SER A 276 -19.08 -16.82 -11.50
CA SER A 276 -19.84 -15.81 -12.27
C SER A 276 -20.25 -14.59 -11.44
N GLU A 277 -20.45 -14.76 -10.14
CA GLU A 277 -20.93 -13.71 -9.23
C GLU A 277 -19.79 -12.85 -8.69
N ILE A 278 -18.56 -13.36 -8.68
CA ILE A 278 -17.46 -12.80 -7.90
C ILE A 278 -17.04 -11.40 -8.36
N LYS A 279 -17.15 -11.12 -9.67
CA LYS A 279 -16.83 -9.82 -10.25
C LYS A 279 -17.86 -8.74 -9.88
N SER A 280 -19.05 -9.11 -9.40
CA SER A 280 -20.10 -8.17 -9.01
C SER A 280 -20.04 -7.84 -7.51
N MET A 281 -19.49 -6.67 -7.19
CA MET A 281 -19.45 -6.16 -5.81
C MET A 281 -20.82 -6.17 -5.13
N LYS A 282 -21.89 -5.79 -5.85
CA LYS A 282 -23.26 -5.73 -5.32
C LYS A 282 -23.75 -7.12 -4.90
N ILE A 283 -23.51 -8.15 -5.74
CA ILE A 283 -23.92 -9.52 -5.45
C ILE A 283 -23.13 -10.07 -4.26
N VAL A 284 -21.79 -9.95 -4.30
CA VAL A 284 -20.90 -10.41 -3.23
C VAL A 284 -21.29 -9.78 -1.89
N LYS A 285 -21.51 -8.45 -1.85
CA LYS A 285 -21.96 -7.73 -0.65
C LYS A 285 -23.32 -8.23 -0.15
N LYS A 286 -24.27 -8.48 -1.04
CA LYS A 286 -25.61 -9.00 -0.68
C LYS A 286 -25.51 -10.39 -0.05
N LEU A 287 -24.65 -11.27 -0.57
CA LEU A 287 -24.41 -12.59 0.02
C LEU A 287 -23.78 -12.48 1.41
N CYS A 288 -22.78 -11.61 1.57
CA CYS A 288 -22.10 -11.41 2.85
C CYS A 288 -23.02 -10.82 3.93
N LYS A 289 -23.88 -9.86 3.57
CA LYS A 289 -24.86 -9.24 4.49
C LYS A 289 -25.82 -10.22 5.16
N LYS A 290 -26.06 -11.40 4.58
CA LYS A 290 -26.91 -12.43 5.18
C LYS A 290 -26.28 -13.06 6.44
N ASN A 291 -24.98 -12.90 6.63
CA ASN A 291 -24.29 -13.42 7.80
C ASN A 291 -24.48 -12.47 9.00
N LYS A 292 -24.88 -13.02 10.15
CA LYS A 292 -25.15 -12.26 11.39
C LYS A 292 -23.97 -11.41 11.90
N TYR A 293 -22.74 -11.74 11.53
CA TYR A 293 -21.55 -11.01 11.94
C TYR A 293 -21.16 -9.87 10.99
N TYR A 294 -21.84 -9.73 9.85
CA TYR A 294 -21.47 -8.75 8.83
C TYR A 294 -21.56 -7.32 9.35
N GLU A 295 -22.70 -6.97 9.96
CA GLU A 295 -22.92 -5.63 10.50
C GLU A 295 -21.95 -5.32 11.64
N TYR A 296 -21.67 -6.30 12.50
CA TYR A 296 -20.72 -6.13 13.60
C TYR A 296 -19.29 -5.79 13.15
N ILE A 297 -18.88 -6.24 11.95
CA ILE A 297 -17.54 -6.05 11.40
C ILE A 297 -17.44 -4.80 10.51
N PHE A 298 -18.52 -4.43 9.81
CA PHE A 298 -18.49 -3.37 8.79
C PHE A 298 -19.19 -2.08 9.18
N LEU A 299 -20.01 -2.06 10.25
CA LEU A 299 -20.77 -0.89 10.68
C LEU A 299 -20.33 -0.33 12.05
N ASN A 300 -19.40 -0.99 12.73
CA ASN A 300 -18.77 -0.54 13.98
C ASN A 300 -17.29 -0.22 13.75
#